data_AF-A0A6J4HR41-F1
#
_entry.id   AF-A0A6J4HR41-F1
#
_cell.length_a   1.000
_cell.length_b   1.000
_cell.length_c   1.000
_cell.angle_alpha   90.00
_cell.angle_beta   90.00
_cell.angle_gamma   90.00
#
_symmetry.space_group_name_H-M   'P 1'
#
loop_
_entity.id
_entity.type
_entity.pdbx_description
1 polymer ?
#
loop_
_entity_poly.entity_id
_entity_poly.type
_entity_poly.pdbx_seq_one_letter_code
_entity_poly.pdbx_strand_id
1 'polypeptide(L)'
;MAREDLRSGDDVRDDVLSAPGPPEVRRDRKEHGGSTDRFDDDALAARTEQERVDAGLADYAPGSVPPATDDPVPVDLTATAAYREEKAQIDLEVERGLIATEGERPDFPPSRYPDS
;
A
#
# COMPACT_ATOMS: atom_id res chain seq x y z
N MET A 1 8.11 -32.58 21.39
CA MET A 1 7.00 -31.79 20.81
C MET A 1 5.75 -32.07 21.64
N ALA A 2 5.36 -31.13 22.49
CA ALA A 2 4.11 -31.25 23.25
C ALA A 2 2.96 -30.79 22.34
N ARG A 3 1.90 -31.59 22.27
CA ARG A 3 0.66 -31.22 21.57
C ARG A 3 0.02 -30.07 22.34
N GLU A 4 -0.29 -28.98 21.66
CA GLU A 4 -1.17 -27.95 22.19
C GLU A 4 -2.54 -28.60 22.42
N ASP A 5 -2.98 -28.66 23.68
CA ASP A 5 -4.33 -29.09 24.03
C ASP A 5 -5.33 -28.08 23.46
N LEU A 6 -5.82 -28.34 22.25
CA LEU A 6 -6.93 -27.62 21.64
C LEU A 6 -8.21 -27.94 22.43
N ARG A 7 -8.48 -27.18 23.49
CA ARG A 7 -9.81 -27.20 24.13
C ARG A 7 -10.86 -26.85 23.10
N SER A 8 -11.94 -27.62 23.04
CA SER A 8 -13.04 -27.33 22.11
C SER A 8 -13.70 -26.01 22.51
N GLY A 9 -14.27 -25.29 21.54
CA GLY A 9 -14.97 -24.04 21.80
C GLY A 9 -16.12 -24.18 22.80
N ASP A 10 -16.70 -25.38 22.92
CA ASP A 10 -17.75 -25.67 23.90
C ASP A 10 -17.20 -25.91 25.31
N ASP A 11 -15.99 -26.49 25.45
CA ASP A 11 -15.34 -26.62 26.76
C ASP A 11 -14.98 -25.25 27.34
N VAL A 12 -14.55 -24.31 26.48
CA VAL A 12 -14.26 -22.92 26.88
C VAL A 12 -15.54 -22.18 27.29
N ARG A 13 -16.67 -22.45 26.62
CA ARG A 13 -17.97 -21.85 26.96
C ARG A 13 -18.49 -22.36 28.29
N ASP A 14 -18.37 -23.66 28.55
CA ASP A 14 -18.87 -24.26 29.79
C ASP A 14 -18.04 -23.79 31.02
N ASP A 15 -16.72 -23.68 30.87
CA ASP A 15 -15.84 -23.10 31.91
C ASP A 15 -16.22 -21.64 32.24
N VAL A 16 -16.54 -20.82 31.23
CA VAL A 16 -16.94 -19.42 31.42
C VAL A 16 -18.31 -19.29 32.10
N LEU A 17 -19.25 -20.18 31.77
CA LEU A 17 -20.60 -20.18 32.35
C LEU A 17 -20.66 -20.77 33.76
N SER A 18 -19.75 -21.70 34.08
CA SER A 18 -19.65 -22.35 35.39
C SER A 18 -18.74 -21.60 36.37
N ALA A 19 -18.06 -20.55 35.91
CA ALA A 19 -17.24 -19.70 36.77
C ALA A 19 -18.10 -19.09 37.91
N PRO A 20 -17.62 -19.12 39.16
CA PRO A 20 -18.33 -18.50 40.27
C PRO A 20 -18.56 -17.02 39.94
N GLY A 21 -19.79 -16.55 40.16
CA GLY A 21 -20.14 -15.15 39.93
C GLY A 21 -19.20 -14.20 40.69
N PRO A 22 -18.96 -12.99 40.16
CA PRO A 22 -18.06 -12.04 40.80
C PRO A 22 -18.52 -11.77 42.24
N PRO A 23 -17.60 -11.51 43.18
CA PRO A 23 -17.97 -11.12 44.54
C PRO A 23 -18.91 -9.90 44.49
N GLU A 24 -19.80 -9.75 45.47
CA GLU A 24 -20.67 -8.57 45.57
C GLU A 24 -19.82 -7.30 45.82
N VAL A 25 -19.34 -6.69 44.74
CA VAL A 25 -18.64 -5.42 44.80
C VAL A 25 -19.72 -4.34 44.93
N ARG A 26 -19.89 -3.81 46.14
CA ARG A 26 -20.72 -2.61 46.33
C ARG A 26 -20.02 -1.46 45.63
N ARG A 27 -20.43 -1.18 44.39
CA ARG A 27 -19.95 -0.04 43.62
C ARG A 27 -20.33 1.21 44.40
N ASP A 28 -19.32 1.89 44.95
CA ASP A 28 -19.55 3.24 45.44
C ASP A 28 -20.01 4.07 44.24
N ARG A 29 -21.26 4.55 44.28
CA ARG A 29 -21.85 5.31 43.18
C ARG A 29 -21.24 6.71 43.09
N LYS A 30 -20.42 7.11 44.06
CA LYS A 30 -19.72 8.40 44.09
C LYS A 30 -18.42 8.38 43.31
N GLU A 31 -17.81 7.20 43.17
CA GLU A 31 -16.64 7.01 42.34
C GLU A 31 -17.09 6.29 41.07
N HIS A 32 -17.52 7.06 40.08
CA HIS A 32 -17.45 6.56 38.72
C HIS A 32 -16.00 6.18 38.50
N GLY A 33 -15.73 4.90 38.21
CA GLY A 33 -14.44 4.44 37.71
C GLY A 33 -14.16 5.13 36.38
N GLY A 34 -13.82 6.42 36.46
CA GLY A 34 -13.36 7.20 35.34
C GLY A 34 -12.13 6.50 34.81
N SER A 35 -12.13 6.24 33.51
CA SER A 35 -10.95 5.78 32.81
C SER A 35 -9.77 6.66 33.22
N THR A 36 -8.62 6.03 33.43
CA THR A 36 -7.33 6.68 33.66
C THR A 36 -7.18 7.98 32.85
N ASP A 37 -6.65 9.01 33.51
CA ASP A 37 -6.31 10.35 33.02
C ASP A 37 -6.34 10.47 31.49
N ARG A 38 -7.18 11.38 31.01
CA ARG A 38 -7.30 11.77 29.60
C ARG A 38 -5.92 11.68 28.93
N PHE A 39 -5.76 10.75 27.98
CA PHE A 39 -4.53 10.62 27.22
C PHE A 39 -4.20 11.98 26.59
N ASP A 40 -2.92 12.25 26.40
CA ASP A 40 -2.47 13.50 25.78
C ASP A 40 -3.05 13.61 24.36
N ASP A 41 -4.13 14.39 24.23
CA ASP A 41 -4.87 14.58 22.98
C ASP A 41 -3.97 15.21 21.90
N ASP A 42 -3.00 16.05 22.30
CA ASP A 42 -2.03 16.65 21.39
C ASP A 42 -1.07 15.59 20.84
N ALA A 43 -0.60 14.69 21.71
CA ALA A 43 0.24 13.56 21.29
C ALA A 43 -0.53 12.57 20.39
N LEU A 44 -1.83 12.37 20.63
CA LEU A 44 -2.68 11.53 19.79
C LEU A 44 -2.87 12.18 18.41
N ALA A 45 -3.22 13.47 18.36
CA ALA A 45 -3.40 14.20 17.13
C ALA A 45 -2.13 14.20 16.26
N ALA A 46 -0.95 14.40 16.88
CA ALA A 46 0.33 14.37 16.17
C ALA A 46 0.62 12.99 15.55
N ARG A 47 0.31 11.89 16.24
CA ARG A 47 0.50 10.53 15.69
C ARG A 47 -0.46 10.25 14.54
N THR A 48 -1.72 10.63 14.67
CA THR A 48 -2.70 10.44 13.60
C THR A 48 -2.29 11.19 12.34
N GLU A 49 -1.77 12.43 12.45
CA GLU A 49 -1.28 13.16 11.28
C GLU A 49 -0.11 12.45 10.62
N GLN A 50 0.85 11.96 11.41
CA GLN A 50 1.98 11.18 10.87
C GLN A 50 1.50 9.91 10.16
N GLU A 51 0.55 9.18 10.75
CA GLU A 51 -0.01 7.97 10.14
C GLU A 51 -0.70 8.28 8.79
N ARG A 52 -1.33 9.45 8.66
CA ARG A 52 -1.94 9.87 7.39
C ARG A 52 -0.87 10.15 6.33
N VAL A 53 0.21 10.82 6.71
CA VAL A 53 1.35 11.08 5.82
C VAL A 53 1.99 9.76 5.37
N ASP A 54 2.24 8.84 6.31
CA ASP A 54 2.84 7.53 6.04
C ASP A 54 1.93 6.65 5.15
N ALA A 55 0.61 6.75 5.31
CA ALA A 55 -0.38 6.08 4.47
C ALA A 55 -0.56 6.75 3.08
N GLY A 56 0.12 7.87 2.81
CA GLY A 56 -0.05 8.65 1.57
C GLY A 56 -1.42 9.33 1.45
N LEU A 57 -2.12 9.53 2.57
CA LEU A 57 -3.40 10.25 2.64
C LEU A 57 -3.24 11.75 2.88
N ALA A 58 -2.04 12.19 3.21
CA ALA A 58 -1.65 13.58 3.37
C ALA A 58 -0.23 13.78 2.82
N ASP A 59 0.06 14.98 2.32
CA ASP A 59 1.38 15.33 1.81
C ASP A 59 2.37 15.58 2.96
N TYR A 60 3.65 15.27 2.76
CA TYR A 60 4.71 15.65 3.69
C TYR A 60 4.85 17.18 3.77
N ALA A 61 5.10 17.70 4.98
CA ALA A 61 5.54 19.08 5.13
C ALA A 61 6.88 19.29 4.39
N PRO A 62 7.14 20.45 3.75
CA PRO A 62 8.33 20.67 2.92
C PRO A 62 9.67 20.43 3.62
N GLY A 63 9.76 20.62 4.94
CA GLY A 63 10.97 20.35 5.74
C GLY A 63 11.05 18.92 6.32
N SER A 64 10.00 18.13 6.17
CA SER A 64 9.88 16.76 6.68
C SER A 64 9.89 15.72 5.57
N VAL A 65 10.10 16.14 4.31
CA VAL A 65 10.25 15.22 3.17
C VAL A 65 11.53 14.41 3.37
N PRO A 66 11.46 13.06 3.41
CA PRO A 66 12.66 12.23 3.42
C PRO A 66 13.56 12.55 2.21
N PRO A 67 14.90 12.43 2.33
CA PRO A 67 15.76 12.61 1.17
C PRO A 67 15.41 11.59 0.08
N ALA A 68 15.56 12.01 -1.18
CA ALA A 68 15.44 11.11 -2.32
C ALA A 68 16.38 9.91 -2.14
N THR A 69 15.84 8.70 -2.22
CA THR A 69 16.59 7.44 -2.08
C THR A 69 16.92 6.81 -3.42
N ASP A 70 16.33 7.31 -4.51
CA ASP A 70 16.63 6.86 -5.87
C ASP A 70 18.03 7.30 -6.31
N ASP A 71 18.69 6.42 -7.06
CA ASP A 71 19.95 6.76 -7.71
C ASP A 71 19.71 7.85 -8.76
N PRO A 72 20.63 8.83 -8.88
CA PRO A 72 20.50 9.88 -9.87
C PRO A 72 20.42 9.27 -11.27
N VAL A 73 19.33 9.54 -11.98
CA VAL A 73 19.18 9.12 -13.37
C VAL A 73 20.11 9.93 -14.28
N PRO A 74 20.63 9.34 -15.36
CA PRO A 74 21.45 10.07 -16.31
C PRO A 74 20.65 11.20 -16.96
N VAL A 75 21.25 12.39 -17.02
CA VAL A 75 20.62 13.61 -17.58
C VAL A 75 20.29 13.44 -19.06
N ASP A 76 21.11 12.68 -19.78
CA ASP A 76 20.88 12.32 -21.18
C ASP A 76 20.68 10.81 -21.31
N LEU A 77 19.41 10.41 -21.40
CA LEU A 77 19.02 9.02 -21.63
C LEU A 77 19.57 8.47 -22.95
N THR A 78 19.72 9.32 -23.98
CA THR A 78 20.14 8.89 -25.32
C THR A 78 21.61 8.49 -25.37
N ALA A 79 22.41 8.98 -24.42
CA ALA A 79 23.80 8.61 -24.27
C ALA A 79 24.00 7.25 -23.58
N THR A 80 22.96 6.70 -22.94
CA THR A 80 23.07 5.43 -22.21
C THR A 80 23.25 4.24 -23.15
N ALA A 81 23.95 3.20 -22.67
CA ALA A 81 24.14 1.98 -23.44
C ALA A 81 22.81 1.28 -23.74
N ALA A 82 21.92 1.22 -22.74
CA ALA A 82 20.59 0.62 -22.87
C ALA A 82 19.77 1.27 -23.99
N TYR A 83 19.72 2.61 -24.04
CA TYR A 83 19.03 3.33 -25.11
C TYR A 83 19.63 3.04 -26.48
N ARG A 84 20.96 3.06 -26.60
CA ARG A 84 21.64 2.84 -27.90
C ARG A 84 21.45 1.43 -28.42
N GLU A 85 21.48 0.43 -27.54
CA GLU A 85 21.23 -0.96 -27.89
C GLU A 85 19.78 -1.16 -28.36
N GLU A 86 18.82 -0.67 -27.59
CA GLU A 86 17.41 -0.72 -27.97
C GLU A 86 17.17 0.00 -29.30
N LYS A 87 17.78 1.18 -29.48
CA LYS A 87 17.64 1.93 -30.72
C LYS A 87 18.23 1.20 -31.92
N ALA A 88 19.40 0.57 -31.77
CA ALA A 88 20.00 -0.24 -32.82
C ALA A 88 19.13 -1.46 -33.18
N GLN A 89 18.48 -2.08 -32.20
CA GLN A 89 17.52 -3.16 -32.45
C GLN A 89 16.30 -2.66 -33.22
N ILE A 90 15.71 -1.54 -32.82
CA ILE A 90 14.59 -0.92 -33.53
C ILE A 90 14.98 -0.59 -34.97
N ASP A 91 16.18 -0.03 -35.17
CA ASP A 91 16.69 0.33 -36.50
C ASP A 91 16.85 -0.92 -37.38
N LEU A 92 17.38 -2.02 -36.83
CA LEU A 92 17.47 -3.30 -37.53
C LEU A 92 16.07 -3.87 -37.87
N GLU A 93 15.10 -3.76 -36.97
CA GLU A 93 13.73 -4.23 -37.21
C GLU A 93 13.01 -3.42 -38.28
N VAL A 94 13.25 -2.11 -38.32
CA VAL A 94 12.82 -1.24 -39.41
C VAL A 94 13.48 -1.64 -40.72
N GLU A 95 14.81 -1.86 -40.74
CA GLU A 95 15.53 -2.31 -41.94
C GLU A 95 15.02 -3.68 -42.43
N ARG A 96 14.65 -4.56 -41.50
CA ARG A 96 14.04 -5.87 -41.79
C ARG A 96 12.55 -5.79 -42.15
N GLY A 97 11.93 -4.62 -42.10
CA GLY A 97 10.51 -4.42 -42.38
C GLY A 97 9.56 -5.06 -41.37
N LEU A 98 10.04 -5.36 -40.15
CA LEU A 98 9.22 -5.93 -39.05
C LEU A 98 8.41 -4.86 -38.33
N ILE A 99 8.95 -3.64 -38.28
CA ILE A 99 8.26 -2.45 -37.80
C ILE A 99 8.06 -1.53 -39.00
N ALA A 100 6.81 -1.14 -39.22
CA ALA A 100 6.47 -0.15 -40.23
C ALA A 100 6.85 1.24 -39.70
N THR A 101 7.44 2.06 -40.57
CA THR A 101 7.75 3.45 -40.25
C THR A 101 6.49 4.31 -40.32
N GLU A 102 6.56 5.50 -39.72
CA GLU A 102 5.44 6.44 -39.72
C GLU A 102 5.03 6.80 -41.16
N GLY A 103 3.76 6.55 -41.50
CA GLY A 103 3.22 6.70 -42.86
C GLY A 103 3.20 5.44 -43.72
N GLU A 104 3.86 4.34 -43.32
CA GLU A 104 3.78 3.05 -44.02
C GLU A 104 2.62 2.17 -43.53
N ARG A 105 2.11 2.42 -42.32
CA ARG A 105 0.91 1.73 -41.82
C ARG A 105 -0.33 2.39 -42.42
N PRO A 106 -1.27 1.60 -42.98
CA PRO A 106 -2.59 2.15 -43.30
C PRO A 106 -3.22 2.72 -42.03
N ASP A 107 -3.78 3.92 -42.15
CA ASP A 107 -4.21 4.78 -41.02
C ASP A 107 -5.11 4.11 -40.00
N PHE A 108 -5.75 2.99 -40.33
CA PHE A 108 -6.44 2.03 -39.45
C PHE A 108 -6.93 0.90 -40.39
N PRO A 109 -7.40 -0.27 -39.89
CA PRO A 109 -8.31 -1.08 -40.70
C PRO A 109 -9.43 -0.18 -41.25
N PRO A 110 -9.83 -0.35 -42.51
CA PRO A 110 -10.81 0.54 -43.12
C PRO A 110 -12.08 0.56 -42.27
N SER A 111 -12.64 1.75 -42.04
CA SER A 111 -13.88 1.89 -41.26
C SER A 111 -15.07 1.13 -41.86
N ARG A 112 -14.94 0.71 -43.13
CA ARG A 112 -15.82 -0.23 -43.82
C ARG A 112 -15.00 -1.20 -44.65
N TYR A 113 -15.29 -2.48 -44.51
CA TYR A 113 -14.81 -3.49 -45.45
C TYR A 113 -15.62 -3.41 -46.75
N PRO A 114 -15.02 -3.73 -47.91
CA PRO A 114 -15.81 -3.91 -49.14
C PRO A 114 -16.83 -5.03 -48.93
N ASP A 115 -18.07 -4.80 -49.36
CA ASP A 115 -19.11 -5.83 -49.33
C ASP A 115 -18.67 -7.00 -50.22
N SER A 116 -18.49 -8.17 -49.61
CA SER A 116 -18.09 -9.43 -50.26
C SER A 116 -19.21 -10.04 -51.09
#